data_AF-A0A970XI42-F1
#
_entry.id   AF-A0A970XI42-F1
#
_cell.length_a   1.000
_cell.length_b   1.000
_cell.length_c   1.000
_cell.angle_alpha   90.00
_cell.angle_beta   90.00
_cell.angle_gamma   90.00
#
_symmetry.space_group_name_H-M   'P 1'
#
loop_
_entity.id
_entity.type
_entity.pdbx_description
1 polymer ?
#
loop_
_entity_poly.entity_id
_entity_poly.type
_entity_poly.pdbx_seq_one_letter_code
_entity_poly.pdbx_strand_id
1 'polypeptide(L)'
;VLGGRLLHTQDLQKIYDWIEVLGMEPEAVLHMVSHCVERKGRQVSLAYMNKVALSWANDGVRTLEDAERRIARHASESTQTQKVLSHIGVFRTPTVDENRLFNKWTEEWGFTLDAILLACRETTKIQKPNLAYVHRVLASLYEQGFVKAADIEAHFSARDTIGAKLREVLLALGQKSVSPTQAQNIQYARWTREWGMDHETVLAACTRASENGRATFAAVNSLLEGWHNSNIHSCSEAEEMLECERALDGALGEVFRRAGIVRSPGQSDRAAYTKWRDTWGMEEGLLLFAAELSAGANQPWQFLQKLLSNYHKKGVLTLEQARAERRTHTANRQSGASRKKLDGLNYDQRPPEQNGLDRDFDDLSAS
;
A
#
# COMPACT_ATOMS: atom_id res chain seq x y z
N VAL A 1 -16.59 29.98 -63.78
CA VAL A 1 -17.24 28.70 -63.37
C VAL A 1 -16.55 28.23 -62.10
N LEU A 2 -17.21 28.32 -60.94
CA LEU A 2 -16.67 27.74 -59.70
C LEU A 2 -17.11 26.27 -59.63
N GLY A 3 -16.16 25.34 -59.57
CA GLY A 3 -16.46 23.92 -59.40
C GLY A 3 -17.45 23.34 -60.43
N GLY A 4 -17.49 23.81 -61.68
CA GLY A 4 -18.42 23.28 -62.70
C GLY A 4 -19.89 23.69 -62.59
N ARG A 5 -20.24 24.62 -61.69
CA ARG A 5 -21.61 25.16 -61.58
C ARG A 5 -21.69 26.54 -62.27
N LEU A 6 -22.77 26.81 -62.99
CA LEU A 6 -23.08 28.18 -63.44
C LEU A 6 -23.40 29.02 -62.20
N LEU A 7 -22.66 30.11 -62.02
CA LEU A 7 -22.91 31.07 -60.94
C LEU A 7 -24.15 31.87 -61.30
N HIS A 8 -25.13 31.91 -60.38
CA HIS A 8 -26.29 32.76 -60.56
C HIS A 8 -25.97 34.19 -60.11
N THR A 9 -26.78 35.18 -60.49
CA THR A 9 -26.51 36.61 -60.23
C THR A 9 -26.34 36.91 -58.73
N GLN A 10 -27.11 36.23 -57.88
CA GLN A 10 -27.00 36.32 -56.41
C GLN A 10 -25.70 35.71 -55.88
N ASP A 11 -25.12 34.74 -56.60
CA ASP A 11 -23.84 34.13 -56.22
C ASP A 11 -22.66 35.07 -56.51
N LEU A 12 -22.74 35.81 -57.63
CA LEU A 12 -21.77 36.82 -58.00
C LEU A 12 -21.76 37.99 -57.02
N GLN A 13 -22.94 38.43 -56.56
CA GLN A 13 -23.05 39.53 -55.60
C GLN A 13 -22.30 39.23 -54.29
N LYS A 14 -22.42 38.01 -53.74
CA LYS A 14 -21.69 37.65 -52.52
C LYS A 14 -20.18 37.57 -52.72
N ILE A 15 -19.73 37.19 -53.91
CA ILE A 15 -18.30 37.18 -54.24
C ILE A 15 -17.77 38.62 -54.31
N TYR A 16 -18.55 39.54 -54.89
CA TYR A 16 -18.23 40.98 -54.85
C TYR A 16 -18.23 41.52 -53.41
N ASP A 17 -19.17 41.11 -52.57
CA ASP A 17 -19.18 41.50 -51.15
C ASP A 17 -17.90 41.06 -50.42
N TRP A 18 -17.34 39.89 -50.74
CA TRP A 18 -16.06 39.46 -50.13
C TRP A 18 -14.88 40.35 -50.56
N ILE A 19 -14.90 40.87 -51.78
CA ILE A 19 -13.84 41.73 -52.29
C ILE A 19 -14.00 43.16 -51.76
N GLU A 20 -15.19 43.74 -51.91
CA GLU A 20 -15.45 45.15 -51.61
C GLU A 20 -15.73 45.41 -50.13
N VAL A 21 -16.46 44.52 -49.45
CA VAL A 21 -16.87 44.72 -48.05
C VAL A 21 -15.88 44.09 -47.07
N LEU A 22 -15.40 42.87 -47.36
CA LEU A 22 -14.41 42.21 -46.50
C LEU A 22 -12.97 42.61 -46.84
N GLY A 23 -12.75 43.31 -47.97
CA GLY A 23 -11.46 43.81 -48.40
C GLY A 23 -10.47 42.70 -48.79
N MET A 24 -10.98 41.55 -49.25
CA MET A 24 -10.15 40.43 -49.68
C MET A 24 -9.70 40.62 -51.13
N GLU A 25 -8.43 40.34 -51.42
CA GLU A 25 -7.92 40.33 -52.79
C GLU A 25 -8.63 39.26 -53.64
N PRO A 26 -8.88 39.52 -54.94
CA PRO A 26 -9.49 38.54 -55.83
C PRO A 26 -8.77 37.19 -55.84
N GLU A 27 -7.44 37.20 -55.77
CA GLU A 27 -6.58 36.03 -55.71
C GLU A 27 -6.79 35.24 -54.40
N ALA A 28 -6.92 35.92 -53.26
CA ALA A 28 -7.21 35.31 -51.97
C ALA A 28 -8.60 34.65 -51.96
N VAL A 29 -9.60 35.30 -52.56
CA VAL A 29 -10.96 34.75 -52.72
C VAL A 29 -10.96 33.51 -53.60
N LEU A 30 -10.23 33.52 -54.74
CA LEU A 30 -10.09 32.35 -55.61
C LEU A 30 -9.42 31.18 -54.88
N HIS A 31 -8.37 31.46 -54.10
CA HIS A 31 -7.65 30.46 -53.33
C HIS A 31 -8.54 29.86 -52.22
N MET A 32 -9.31 30.69 -51.51
CA MET A 32 -10.32 30.27 -50.52
C MET A 32 -11.36 29.33 -51.14
N VAL A 33 -11.89 29.68 -52.31
CA VAL A 33 -12.93 28.89 -52.97
C VAL A 33 -12.36 27.55 -53.44
N SER A 34 -11.16 27.53 -54.04
CA SER A 34 -10.47 26.29 -54.41
C SER A 34 -10.30 25.38 -53.20
N HIS A 35 -9.84 25.92 -52.06
CA HIS A 35 -9.71 25.18 -50.82
C HIS A 35 -11.04 24.62 -50.28
N CYS A 36 -12.14 25.40 -50.39
CA CYS A 36 -13.47 24.95 -49.99
C CYS A 36 -13.97 23.78 -50.86
N VAL A 37 -13.71 23.84 -52.16
CA VAL A 37 -14.08 22.80 -53.14
C VAL A 37 -13.23 21.54 -52.95
N GLU A 38 -11.95 21.66 -52.65
CA GLU A 38 -11.08 20.52 -52.33
C GLU A 38 -11.54 19.79 -51.06
N ARG A 39 -11.92 20.54 -50.01
CA ARG A 39 -12.33 19.93 -48.72
C ARG A 39 -13.73 19.33 -48.71
N LYS A 40 -14.71 19.97 -49.33
CA LYS A 40 -16.13 19.54 -49.31
C LYS A 40 -16.63 18.95 -50.62
N GLY A 41 -15.79 18.91 -51.64
CA GLY A 41 -16.15 18.49 -52.97
C GLY A 41 -16.87 19.58 -53.77
N ARG A 42 -17.19 19.22 -55.02
CA ARG A 42 -17.65 20.11 -56.09
C ARG A 42 -19.01 20.78 -55.85
N GLN A 43 -19.77 20.35 -54.84
CA GLN A 43 -21.12 20.82 -54.49
C GLN A 43 -21.16 21.72 -53.23
N VAL A 44 -20.04 22.36 -52.88
CA VAL A 44 -19.99 23.21 -51.68
C VAL A 44 -20.98 24.38 -51.81
N SER A 45 -21.77 24.63 -50.77
CA SER A 45 -22.77 25.69 -50.80
C SER A 45 -22.14 27.07 -50.62
N LEU A 46 -22.68 28.08 -51.31
CA LEU A 46 -22.22 29.46 -51.16
C LEU A 46 -22.42 30.00 -49.74
N ALA A 47 -23.45 29.53 -49.03
CA ALA A 47 -23.65 29.85 -47.61
C ALA A 47 -22.50 29.36 -46.72
N TYR A 48 -21.91 28.19 -47.05
CA TYR A 48 -20.71 27.71 -46.37
C TYR A 48 -19.48 28.55 -46.72
N MET A 49 -19.27 28.83 -48.02
CA MET A 49 -18.16 29.69 -48.46
C MET A 49 -18.22 31.09 -47.82
N ASN A 50 -19.43 31.65 -47.66
CA ASN A 50 -19.63 32.93 -46.99
C ASN A 50 -19.20 32.89 -45.50
N LYS A 51 -19.46 31.78 -44.79
CA LYS A 51 -18.98 31.61 -43.41
C LYS A 51 -17.45 31.52 -43.36
N VAL A 52 -16.85 30.86 -44.35
CA VAL A 52 -15.38 30.76 -44.46
C VAL A 52 -14.77 32.14 -44.74
N ALA A 53 -15.35 32.91 -45.67
CA ALA A 53 -14.93 34.27 -45.99
C ALA A 53 -14.99 35.20 -44.77
N LEU A 54 -16.10 35.18 -44.03
CA LEU A 54 -16.24 35.94 -42.78
C LEU A 54 -15.20 35.52 -41.73
N SER A 55 -14.93 34.22 -41.59
CA SER A 55 -13.89 33.74 -40.68
C SER A 55 -12.49 34.18 -41.10
N TRP A 56 -12.18 34.16 -42.39
CA TRP A 56 -10.88 34.61 -42.91
C TRP A 56 -10.70 36.11 -42.70
N ALA A 57 -11.73 36.90 -43.00
CA ALA A 57 -11.72 38.35 -42.79
C ALA A 57 -11.57 38.73 -41.31
N ASN A 58 -12.27 38.03 -40.40
CA ASN A 58 -12.13 38.23 -38.95
C ASN A 58 -10.71 37.91 -38.45
N ASP A 59 -10.07 36.92 -39.05
CA ASP A 59 -8.69 36.52 -38.74
C ASP A 59 -7.65 37.36 -39.52
N GLY A 60 -8.08 38.44 -40.20
CA GLY A 60 -7.22 39.38 -40.90
C GLY A 60 -6.68 38.91 -42.25
N VAL A 61 -7.17 37.79 -42.78
CA VAL A 61 -6.72 37.23 -44.05
C VAL A 61 -7.35 37.98 -45.22
N ARG A 62 -6.55 38.83 -45.85
CA ARG A 62 -6.98 39.65 -47.01
C ARG A 62 -6.17 39.38 -48.27
N THR A 63 -4.90 39.02 -48.14
CA THR A 63 -4.01 38.80 -49.29
C THR A 63 -3.87 37.32 -49.64
N LEU A 64 -3.36 37.01 -50.84
CA LEU A 64 -3.04 35.63 -51.23
C LEU A 64 -2.03 35.00 -50.25
N GLU A 65 -0.99 35.73 -49.84
CA GLU A 65 0.00 35.23 -48.89
C GLU A 65 -0.61 34.90 -47.53
N ASP A 66 -1.54 35.73 -47.04
CA ASP A 66 -2.24 35.47 -45.78
C ASP A 66 -3.10 34.20 -45.87
N ALA A 67 -3.74 33.99 -47.03
CA ALA A 67 -4.54 32.81 -47.30
C ALA A 67 -3.70 31.54 -47.31
N GLU A 68 -2.56 31.55 -48.01
CA GLU A 68 -1.60 30.44 -48.05
C GLU A 68 -1.03 30.15 -46.67
N ARG A 69 -0.59 31.18 -45.93
CA ARG A 69 -0.11 31.05 -44.53
C ARG A 69 -1.16 30.41 -43.64
N ARG A 70 -2.42 30.86 -43.73
CA ARG A 70 -3.53 30.32 -42.94
C ARG A 70 -3.82 28.85 -43.30
N ILE A 71 -3.87 28.52 -44.58
CA ILE A 71 -4.12 27.14 -45.03
C ILE A 71 -2.97 26.22 -44.59
N ALA A 72 -1.73 26.66 -44.75
CA ALA A 72 -0.55 25.91 -44.31
C ALA A 72 -0.56 25.68 -42.80
N ARG A 73 -0.91 26.71 -42.00
CA ARG A 73 -1.06 26.60 -40.54
C ARG A 73 -2.13 25.56 -40.18
N HIS A 74 -3.32 25.67 -40.74
CA HIS A 74 -4.40 24.71 -40.47
C HIS A 74 -4.11 23.30 -41.00
N ALA A 75 -3.34 23.15 -42.08
CA ALA A 75 -2.90 21.85 -42.57
C ALA A 75 -1.88 21.21 -41.60
N SER A 76 -0.96 22.01 -41.06
CA SER A 76 0.01 21.58 -40.05
C SER A 76 -0.69 21.15 -38.75
N GLU A 77 -1.58 21.97 -38.21
CA GLU A 77 -2.41 21.66 -37.03
C GLU A 77 -3.23 20.38 -37.24
N SER A 78 -3.91 20.26 -38.39
CA SER A 78 -4.67 19.06 -38.73
C SER A 78 -3.78 17.83 -38.85
N THR A 79 -2.53 17.98 -39.26
CA THR A 79 -1.57 16.86 -39.33
C THR A 79 -1.12 16.43 -37.93
N GLN A 80 -0.91 17.39 -37.02
CA GLN A 80 -0.55 17.09 -35.63
C GLN A 80 -1.71 16.43 -34.88
N THR A 81 -2.93 16.94 -35.02
CA THR A 81 -4.13 16.30 -34.48
C THR A 81 -4.33 14.90 -35.08
N GLN A 82 -4.06 14.72 -36.38
CA GLN A 82 -4.13 13.41 -37.02
C GLN A 82 -3.14 12.41 -36.40
N LYS A 83 -1.92 12.84 -36.03
CA LYS A 83 -0.96 11.98 -35.31
C LYS A 83 -1.54 11.53 -33.97
N VAL A 84 -2.11 12.44 -33.19
CA VAL A 84 -2.78 12.11 -31.92
C VAL A 84 -3.94 11.13 -32.13
N LEU A 85 -4.79 11.37 -33.13
CA LEU A 85 -5.90 10.48 -33.49
C LEU A 85 -5.43 9.09 -33.92
N SER A 86 -4.36 9.01 -34.71
CA SER A 86 -3.79 7.73 -35.14
C SER A 86 -3.26 6.92 -33.95
N HIS A 87 -2.68 7.58 -32.94
CA HIS A 87 -2.19 6.94 -31.72
C HIS A 87 -3.30 6.35 -30.84
N ILE A 88 -4.52 6.89 -30.92
CA ILE A 88 -5.70 6.34 -30.25
C ILE A 88 -6.54 5.41 -31.16
N GLY A 89 -6.00 5.01 -32.32
CA GLY A 89 -6.66 4.07 -33.23
C GLY A 89 -7.76 4.67 -34.12
N VAL A 90 -7.78 6.00 -34.28
CA VAL A 90 -8.76 6.71 -35.12
C VAL A 90 -8.08 7.17 -36.42
N PHE A 91 -8.40 6.48 -37.52
CA PHE A 91 -7.81 6.72 -38.85
C PHE A 91 -8.74 7.52 -39.77
N ARG A 92 -9.25 8.66 -39.28
CA ARG A 92 -10.02 9.63 -40.07
C ARG A 92 -9.47 11.04 -39.89
N THR A 93 -9.84 11.93 -40.81
CA THR A 93 -9.54 13.36 -40.72
C THR A 93 -10.08 13.95 -39.41
N PRO A 94 -9.32 14.81 -38.71
CA PRO A 94 -9.79 15.46 -37.50
C PRO A 94 -11.00 16.35 -37.76
N THR A 95 -11.95 16.37 -36.83
CA THR A 95 -13.02 17.37 -36.85
C THR A 95 -12.49 18.74 -36.39
N VAL A 96 -13.27 19.78 -36.68
CA VAL A 96 -12.96 21.15 -36.21
C VAL A 96 -12.85 21.21 -34.69
N ASP A 97 -13.71 20.49 -33.98
CA ASP A 97 -13.68 20.46 -32.51
C ASP A 97 -12.46 19.70 -31.97
N GLU A 98 -12.00 18.65 -32.66
CA GLU A 98 -10.77 17.91 -32.29
C GLU A 98 -9.52 18.78 -32.48
N ASN A 99 -9.46 19.56 -33.57
CA ASN A 99 -8.39 20.54 -33.77
C ASN A 99 -8.42 21.65 -32.71
N ARG A 100 -9.61 22.12 -32.32
CA ARG A 100 -9.76 23.10 -31.22
C ARG A 100 -9.25 22.55 -29.89
N LEU A 101 -9.56 21.28 -29.58
CA LEU A 101 -9.03 20.62 -28.38
C LEU A 101 -7.50 20.54 -28.42
N PHE A 102 -6.93 20.19 -29.57
CA PHE A 102 -5.48 20.12 -29.73
C PHE A 102 -4.81 21.49 -29.56
N ASN A 103 -5.36 22.54 -30.17
CA ASN A 103 -4.86 23.90 -30.01
C ASN A 103 -4.96 24.35 -28.55
N LYS A 104 -6.05 24.02 -27.85
CA LYS A 104 -6.17 24.29 -26.42
C LYS A 104 -5.03 23.63 -25.61
N TRP A 105 -4.71 22.37 -25.88
CA TRP A 105 -3.64 21.69 -25.16
C TRP A 105 -2.26 22.30 -25.41
N THR A 106 -1.98 22.72 -26.64
CA THR A 106 -0.67 23.22 -27.05
C THR A 106 -0.48 24.70 -26.77
N GLU A 107 -1.49 25.54 -27.07
CA GLU A 107 -1.43 27.00 -26.94
C GLU A 107 -1.87 27.50 -25.56
N GLU A 108 -2.98 26.98 -25.00
CA GLU A 108 -3.46 27.46 -23.68
C GLU A 108 -2.74 26.75 -22.52
N TRP A 109 -2.55 25.44 -22.62
CA TRP A 109 -1.95 24.63 -21.54
C TRP A 109 -0.45 24.41 -21.70
N GLY A 110 0.12 24.73 -22.87
CA GLY A 110 1.56 24.65 -23.13
C GLY A 110 2.11 23.23 -23.29
N PHE A 111 1.27 22.22 -23.52
CA PHE A 111 1.74 20.86 -23.74
C PHE A 111 2.48 20.72 -25.07
N THR A 112 3.58 19.96 -25.03
CA THR A 112 4.26 19.52 -26.26
C THR A 112 3.51 18.35 -26.90
N LEU A 113 3.69 18.14 -28.21
CA LEU A 113 3.12 16.97 -28.89
C LEU A 113 3.54 15.66 -28.20
N ASP A 114 4.80 15.54 -27.79
CA ASP A 114 5.32 14.35 -27.12
C ASP A 114 4.62 14.10 -25.77
N ALA A 115 4.33 15.15 -25.00
CA ALA A 115 3.56 15.05 -23.76
C ALA A 115 2.12 14.55 -24.02
N ILE A 116 1.48 15.05 -25.09
CA ILE A 116 0.14 14.61 -25.49
C ILE A 116 0.16 13.14 -25.91
N LEU A 117 1.14 12.73 -26.71
CA LEU A 117 1.31 11.34 -27.15
C LEU A 117 1.59 10.40 -25.97
N LEU A 118 2.34 10.85 -24.97
CA LEU A 118 2.56 10.11 -23.74
C LEU A 118 1.25 9.88 -22.96
N ALA A 119 0.40 10.91 -22.85
CA ALA A 119 -0.93 10.78 -22.27
C ALA A 119 -1.83 9.82 -23.08
N CYS A 120 -1.69 9.79 -24.41
CA CYS A 120 -2.39 8.82 -25.26
C CYS A 120 -2.02 7.36 -24.95
N ARG A 121 -0.78 7.07 -24.52
CA ARG A 121 -0.38 5.69 -24.17
C ARG A 121 -1.19 5.15 -22.99
N GLU A 122 -1.52 5.97 -22.00
CA GLU A 122 -2.38 5.56 -20.88
C GLU A 122 -3.78 5.16 -21.32
N THR A 123 -4.26 5.70 -22.45
CA THR A 123 -5.60 5.41 -22.98
C THR A 123 -5.71 4.03 -23.65
N THR A 124 -4.58 3.41 -24.00
CA THR A 124 -4.55 2.03 -24.54
C THR A 124 -5.07 0.99 -23.55
N LYS A 125 -5.15 1.34 -22.26
CA LYS A 125 -5.73 0.52 -21.19
C LYS A 125 -7.27 0.44 -21.27
N ILE A 126 -7.93 1.19 -22.15
CA ILE A 126 -9.40 1.23 -22.32
C ILE A 126 -9.80 0.62 -23.68
N GLN A 127 -10.90 -0.15 -23.72
CA GLN A 127 -11.41 -0.78 -24.96
C GLN A 127 -11.77 0.20 -26.09
N LYS A 128 -12.11 1.46 -25.78
CA LYS A 128 -12.49 2.50 -26.74
C LYS A 128 -11.85 3.84 -26.36
N PRO A 129 -10.56 4.05 -26.69
CA PRO A 129 -9.91 5.31 -26.44
C PRO A 129 -10.56 6.41 -27.28
N ASN A 130 -10.82 7.57 -26.65
CA ASN A 130 -11.43 8.72 -27.29
C ASN A 130 -10.74 10.02 -26.86
N LEU A 131 -10.86 11.06 -27.68
CA LEU A 131 -10.20 12.34 -27.44
C LEU A 131 -10.69 13.03 -26.16
N ALA A 132 -11.92 12.77 -25.73
CA ALA A 132 -12.46 13.28 -24.47
C ALA A 132 -11.77 12.68 -23.24
N TYR A 133 -11.35 11.40 -23.31
CA TYR A 133 -10.58 10.77 -22.25
C TYR A 133 -9.16 11.32 -22.22
N VAL A 134 -8.51 11.48 -23.38
CA VAL A 134 -7.21 12.17 -23.48
C VAL A 134 -7.29 13.58 -22.87
N HIS A 135 -8.37 14.31 -23.16
CA HIS A 135 -8.62 15.62 -22.58
C HIS A 135 -8.68 15.58 -21.05
N ARG A 136 -9.38 14.60 -20.46
CA ARG A 136 -9.47 14.47 -18.99
C ARG A 136 -8.12 14.13 -18.36
N VAL A 137 -7.32 13.26 -18.99
CA VAL A 137 -5.98 12.92 -18.52
C VAL A 137 -5.10 14.17 -18.54
N LEU A 138 -5.08 14.91 -19.66
CA LEU A 138 -4.31 16.15 -19.80
C LEU A 138 -4.78 17.24 -18.84
N ALA A 139 -6.09 17.38 -18.62
CA ALA A 139 -6.64 18.32 -17.64
C ALA A 139 -6.14 18.01 -16.22
N SER A 140 -6.15 16.73 -15.82
CA SER A 140 -5.66 16.29 -14.52
C SER A 140 -4.16 16.52 -14.36
N LEU A 141 -3.36 16.30 -15.43
CA LEU A 141 -1.92 16.59 -15.43
C LEU A 141 -1.65 18.09 -15.30
N TYR A 142 -2.42 18.92 -16.01
CA TYR A 142 -2.32 20.38 -15.95
C TYR A 142 -2.67 20.92 -14.56
N GLU A 143 -3.74 20.42 -13.94
CA GLU A 143 -4.13 20.76 -12.56
C GLU A 143 -3.04 20.38 -11.53
N GLN A 144 -2.30 19.30 -11.79
CA GLN A 144 -1.17 18.87 -10.97
C GLN A 144 0.15 19.60 -11.29
N GLY A 145 0.16 20.47 -12.31
CA GLY A 145 1.33 21.25 -12.73
C GLY A 145 2.31 20.52 -13.65
N PHE A 146 1.95 19.35 -14.18
CA PHE A 146 2.80 18.57 -15.09
C PHE A 146 2.54 18.94 -16.55
N VAL A 147 3.42 19.75 -17.15
CA VAL A 147 3.29 20.21 -18.55
C VAL A 147 4.41 19.63 -19.45
N LYS A 148 5.59 19.36 -18.90
CA LYS A 148 6.73 18.83 -19.66
C LYS A 148 6.66 17.32 -19.80
N ALA A 149 7.05 16.81 -20.97
CA ALA A 149 7.03 15.37 -21.27
C ALA A 149 7.83 14.54 -20.26
N ALA A 150 9.01 15.02 -19.84
CA ALA A 150 9.84 14.33 -18.85
C ALA A 150 9.17 14.19 -17.48
N ASP A 151 8.49 15.24 -17.00
CA ASP A 151 7.82 15.23 -15.71
C ASP A 151 6.59 14.30 -15.73
N ILE A 152 5.87 14.28 -16.86
CA ILE A 152 4.72 13.38 -17.08
C ILE A 152 5.19 11.91 -17.17
N GLU A 153 6.31 11.64 -17.85
CA GLU A 153 6.91 10.31 -17.95
C GLU A 153 7.39 9.80 -16.59
N ALA A 154 8.03 10.66 -15.80
CA ALA A 154 8.40 10.35 -14.43
C ALA A 154 7.16 10.05 -13.57
N HIS A 155 6.10 10.86 -13.69
CA HIS A 155 4.85 10.65 -12.97
C HIS A 155 4.16 9.33 -13.35
N PHE A 156 4.06 9.00 -14.64
CA PHE A 156 3.49 7.73 -15.09
C PHE A 156 4.35 6.54 -14.69
N SER A 157 5.68 6.63 -14.83
CA SER A 157 6.61 5.58 -14.38
C SER A 157 6.53 5.36 -12.87
N ALA A 158 6.41 6.43 -12.08
CA ALA A 158 6.19 6.34 -10.64
C ALA A 158 4.85 5.66 -10.30
N ARG A 159 3.79 5.96 -11.05
CA ARG A 159 2.48 5.32 -10.87
C ARG A 159 2.50 3.84 -11.25
N ASP A 160 3.13 3.49 -12.37
CA ASP A 160 3.26 2.12 -12.85
C ASP A 160 4.16 1.29 -11.92
N THR A 161 5.22 1.89 -11.34
CA THR A 161 6.06 1.23 -10.32
C THR A 161 5.31 1.01 -9.01
N ILE A 162 4.51 1.97 -8.53
CA ILE A 162 3.63 1.75 -7.35
C ILE A 162 2.63 0.63 -7.64
N GLY A 163 2.02 0.62 -8.83
CA GLY A 163 1.09 -0.44 -9.23
C GLY A 163 1.76 -1.81 -9.38
N ALA A 164 3.03 -1.86 -9.77
CA ALA A 164 3.83 -3.10 -9.79
C ALA A 164 4.15 -3.59 -8.37
N LYS A 165 4.64 -2.70 -7.51
CA LYS A 165 4.92 -2.99 -6.10
C LYS A 165 3.67 -3.46 -5.36
N LEU A 166 2.52 -2.83 -5.59
CA LEU A 166 1.28 -3.24 -4.94
C LEU A 166 0.76 -4.59 -5.45
N ARG A 167 0.99 -4.94 -6.73
CA ARG A 167 0.72 -6.28 -7.25
C ARG A 167 1.62 -7.33 -6.60
N GLU A 168 2.87 -6.99 -6.30
CA GLU A 168 3.79 -7.85 -5.57
C GLU A 168 3.31 -8.09 -4.14
N VAL A 169 2.87 -7.05 -3.43
CA VAL A 169 2.24 -7.16 -2.10
C VAL A 169 1.00 -8.07 -2.16
N LEU A 170 0.12 -7.88 -3.15
CA LEU A 170 -1.06 -8.73 -3.33
C LEU A 170 -0.69 -10.19 -3.60
N LEU A 171 0.36 -10.42 -4.38
CA LEU A 171 0.88 -11.76 -4.67
C LEU A 171 1.47 -12.41 -3.40
N ALA A 172 2.22 -11.66 -2.60
CA ALA A 172 2.76 -12.13 -1.32
C ALA A 172 1.65 -12.53 -0.33
N LEU A 173 0.48 -11.87 -0.41
CA LEU A 173 -0.71 -12.23 0.35
C LEU A 173 -1.52 -13.39 -0.26
N GLY A 174 -1.03 -14.02 -1.33
CA GLY A 174 -1.68 -15.15 -2.00
C GLY A 174 -2.89 -14.76 -2.87
N GLN A 175 -3.14 -13.47 -3.09
CA GLN A 175 -4.19 -13.02 -3.98
C GLN A 175 -3.70 -13.07 -5.43
N LYS A 176 -4.18 -14.06 -6.19
CA LYS A 176 -3.90 -14.20 -7.63
C LYS A 176 -4.60 -13.07 -8.41
N SER A 177 -3.91 -11.93 -8.54
CA SER A 177 -4.16 -10.85 -9.50
C SER A 177 -5.60 -10.35 -9.61
N VAL A 178 -5.95 -9.37 -8.76
CA VAL A 178 -6.98 -8.37 -9.06
C VAL A 178 -6.26 -7.02 -9.11
N SER A 179 -6.57 -6.18 -10.09
CA SER A 179 -6.08 -4.80 -10.15
C SER A 179 -6.24 -4.14 -8.79
N PRO A 180 -5.19 -3.50 -8.22
CA PRO A 180 -5.28 -2.97 -6.88
C PRO A 180 -6.45 -1.99 -6.74
N THR A 181 -7.27 -2.19 -5.71
CA THR A 181 -8.39 -1.31 -5.41
C THR A 181 -7.90 0.07 -4.96
N GLN A 182 -8.74 1.10 -5.08
CA GLN A 182 -8.38 2.44 -4.62
C GLN A 182 -8.02 2.46 -3.12
N ALA A 183 -8.74 1.70 -2.29
CA ALA A 183 -8.44 1.58 -0.86
C ALA A 183 -7.04 0.98 -0.59
N GLN A 184 -6.67 -0.07 -1.34
CA GLN A 184 -5.34 -0.68 -1.23
C GLN A 184 -4.22 0.27 -1.67
N ASN A 185 -4.46 1.07 -2.71
CA ASN A 185 -3.51 2.10 -3.15
C ASN A 185 -3.31 3.17 -2.07
N ILE A 186 -4.40 3.66 -1.46
CA ILE A 186 -4.33 4.66 -0.38
C ILE A 186 -3.56 4.09 0.81
N GLN A 187 -3.83 2.84 1.19
CA GLN A 187 -3.18 2.22 2.33
C GLN A 187 -1.68 1.98 2.10
N TYR A 188 -1.30 1.48 0.92
CA TYR A 188 0.10 1.32 0.55
C TYR A 188 0.84 2.66 0.47
N ALA A 189 0.18 3.71 -0.03
CA ALA A 189 0.74 5.05 -0.03
C ALA A 189 0.96 5.58 1.39
N ARG A 190 0.06 5.29 2.33
CA ARG A 190 0.23 5.65 3.75
C ARG A 190 1.47 4.98 4.35
N TRP A 191 1.64 3.67 4.15
CA TRP A 191 2.82 2.96 4.67
C TRP A 191 4.14 3.51 4.12
N THR A 192 4.20 3.79 2.82
CA THR A 192 5.44 4.20 2.16
C THR A 192 5.75 5.69 2.29
N ARG A 193 4.72 6.56 2.25
CA ARG A 193 4.91 8.02 2.23
C ARG A 193 4.77 8.66 3.61
N GLU A 194 3.81 8.21 4.42
CA GLU A 194 3.58 8.80 5.74
C GLU A 194 4.44 8.13 6.81
N TRP A 195 4.52 6.80 6.78
CA TRP A 195 5.32 6.03 7.76
C TRP A 195 6.77 5.80 7.31
N GLY A 196 7.10 6.19 6.07
CA GLY A 196 8.47 6.10 5.54
C GLY A 196 9.00 4.68 5.37
N MET A 197 8.13 3.67 5.37
CA MET A 197 8.54 2.27 5.25
C MET A 197 8.92 1.96 3.81
N ASP A 198 10.08 1.32 3.62
CA ASP A 198 10.46 0.83 2.31
C ASP A 198 9.55 -0.34 1.87
N HIS A 199 9.57 -0.60 0.56
CA HIS A 199 8.73 -1.65 -0.02
C HIS A 199 9.09 -3.04 0.52
N GLU A 200 10.38 -3.28 0.78
CA GLU A 200 10.88 -4.53 1.34
C GLU A 200 10.32 -4.80 2.74
N THR A 201 10.22 -3.77 3.61
CA THR A 201 9.58 -3.85 4.93
C THR A 201 8.12 -4.29 4.79
N VAL A 202 7.39 -3.74 3.81
CA VAL A 202 5.99 -4.13 3.57
C VAL A 202 5.91 -5.59 3.14
N LEU A 203 6.84 -6.08 2.31
CA LEU A 203 6.90 -7.49 1.93
C LEU A 203 7.25 -8.41 3.11
N ALA A 204 8.20 -8.02 3.96
CA ALA A 204 8.55 -8.73 5.18
C ALA A 204 7.33 -8.87 6.10
N ALA A 205 6.54 -7.80 6.24
CA ALA A 205 5.29 -7.83 6.99
C ALA A 205 4.23 -8.76 6.37
N CYS A 206 4.13 -8.82 5.04
CA CYS A 206 3.26 -9.76 4.33
C CYS A 206 3.66 -11.22 4.59
N THR A 207 4.95 -11.53 4.50
CA THR A 207 5.49 -12.85 4.80
C THR A 207 5.15 -13.25 6.24
N ARG A 208 5.39 -12.36 7.20
CA ARG A 208 5.05 -12.60 8.62
C ARG A 208 3.55 -12.81 8.86
N ALA A 209 2.70 -12.02 8.19
CA ALA A 209 1.25 -12.17 8.26
C ALA A 209 0.79 -13.53 7.70
N SER A 210 1.43 -14.01 6.63
CA SER A 210 1.18 -15.34 6.06
C SER A 210 1.60 -16.47 7.02
N GLU A 211 2.75 -16.36 7.68
CA GLU A 211 3.23 -17.32 8.69
C GLU A 211 2.26 -17.43 9.87
N ASN A 212 1.66 -16.31 10.27
CA ASN A 212 0.64 -16.26 11.33
C ASN A 212 -0.75 -16.75 10.88
N GLY A 213 -0.89 -17.24 9.65
CA GLY A 213 -2.15 -17.74 9.09
C GLY A 213 -3.18 -16.64 8.77
N ARG A 214 -2.77 -15.37 8.73
CA ARG A 214 -3.64 -14.22 8.43
C ARG A 214 -3.04 -13.33 7.35
N ALA A 215 -3.01 -13.81 6.11
CA ALA A 215 -2.54 -13.05 4.94
C ALA A 215 -3.58 -12.02 4.44
N THR A 216 -3.92 -11.03 5.26
CA THR A 216 -4.85 -9.94 4.87
C THR A 216 -4.19 -8.57 5.00
N PHE A 217 -4.64 -7.60 4.20
CA PHE A 217 -4.17 -6.20 4.30
C PHE A 217 -4.36 -5.61 5.71
N ALA A 218 -5.45 -5.98 6.41
CA ALA A 218 -5.68 -5.54 7.78
C ALA A 218 -4.64 -6.11 8.75
N ALA A 219 -4.29 -7.39 8.60
CA ALA A 219 -3.25 -8.01 9.43
C ALA A 219 -1.86 -7.39 9.17
N VAL A 220 -1.53 -7.13 7.89
CA VAL A 220 -0.30 -6.41 7.52
C VAL A 220 -0.30 -5.01 8.12
N ASN A 221 -1.43 -4.29 8.05
CA ASN A 221 -1.53 -2.96 8.64
C ASN A 221 -1.27 -2.98 10.15
N SER A 222 -1.90 -3.90 10.90
CA SER A 222 -1.68 -4.02 12.34
C SER A 222 -0.24 -4.37 12.69
N LEU A 223 0.42 -5.17 11.85
CA LEU A 223 1.82 -5.55 12.03
C LEU A 223 2.75 -4.35 11.79
N LEU A 224 2.57 -3.65 10.67
CA LEU A 224 3.31 -2.43 10.33
C LEU A 224 3.06 -1.31 11.36
N GLU A 225 1.85 -1.17 11.87
CA GLU A 225 1.55 -0.22 12.95
C GLU A 225 2.34 -0.55 14.23
N GLY A 226 2.46 -1.83 14.57
CA GLY A 226 3.31 -2.30 15.67
C GLY A 226 4.79 -1.99 15.44
N TRP A 227 5.28 -2.19 14.21
CA TRP A 227 6.66 -1.88 13.83
C TRP A 227 6.95 -0.38 13.88
N HIS A 228 6.05 0.45 13.33
CA HIS A 228 6.13 1.90 13.39
C HIS A 228 6.13 2.42 14.84
N ASN A 229 5.28 1.88 15.70
CA ASN A 229 5.25 2.25 17.13
C ASN A 229 6.52 1.80 17.88
N SER A 230 7.22 0.81 17.36
CA SER A 230 8.53 0.35 17.85
C SER A 230 9.70 1.06 17.15
N ASN A 231 9.41 2.05 16.30
CA ASN A 231 10.36 2.83 15.51
C ASN A 231 11.21 1.99 14.53
N ILE A 232 10.60 0.97 13.92
CA ILE A 232 11.19 0.09 12.92
C ILE A 232 10.61 0.47 11.56
N HIS A 233 11.44 1.01 10.67
CA HIS A 233 11.00 1.51 9.36
C HIS A 233 11.80 0.92 8.17
N SER A 234 12.81 0.10 8.46
CA SER A 234 13.62 -0.58 7.44
C SER A 234 13.46 -2.10 7.48
N CYS A 235 13.62 -2.75 6.33
CA CYS A 235 13.53 -4.20 6.22
C CYS A 235 14.61 -4.88 7.08
N SER A 236 15.83 -4.35 7.10
CA SER A 236 16.93 -4.89 7.92
C SER A 236 16.58 -4.87 9.41
N GLU A 237 16.05 -3.76 9.91
CA GLU A 237 15.63 -3.62 11.32
C GLU A 237 14.47 -4.58 11.65
N ALA A 238 13.53 -4.75 10.71
CA ALA A 238 12.42 -5.67 10.86
C ALA A 238 12.89 -7.14 10.88
N GLU A 239 13.79 -7.52 9.97
CA GLU A 239 14.36 -8.86 9.89
C GLU A 239 15.21 -9.19 11.13
N GLU A 240 16.06 -8.26 11.58
CA GLU A 240 16.84 -8.42 12.81
C GLU A 240 15.95 -8.61 14.04
N MET A 241 14.88 -7.82 14.17
CA MET A 241 13.90 -7.99 15.23
C MET A 241 13.22 -9.37 15.12
N LEU A 242 12.79 -9.78 13.93
CA LEU A 242 12.13 -11.08 13.71
C LEU A 242 13.08 -12.25 13.98
N GLU A 243 14.36 -12.12 13.67
CA GLU A 243 15.38 -13.12 13.97
C GLU A 243 15.63 -13.23 15.48
N CYS A 244 15.75 -12.09 16.17
CA CYS A 244 15.81 -12.05 17.62
C CYS A 244 14.57 -12.68 18.24
N GLU A 245 13.39 -12.37 17.70
CA GLU A 245 12.11 -12.92 18.14
C GLU A 245 12.06 -14.45 17.97
N ARG A 246 12.49 -14.97 16.82
CA ARG A 246 12.57 -16.41 16.52
C ARG A 246 13.59 -17.13 17.41
N ALA A 247 14.74 -16.52 17.68
CA ALA A 247 15.75 -17.07 18.57
C ALA A 247 15.22 -17.19 20.01
N LEU A 248 14.51 -16.15 20.46
CA LEU A 248 13.88 -16.12 21.79
C LEU A 248 12.77 -17.17 21.91
N ASP A 249 11.97 -17.35 20.86
CA ASP A 249 10.98 -18.45 20.78
C ASP A 249 11.61 -19.83 20.77
N GLY A 250 12.72 -20.01 20.07
CA GLY A 250 13.47 -21.27 20.06
C GLY A 250 13.96 -21.64 21.47
N ALA A 251 14.60 -20.68 22.14
CA ALA A 251 15.10 -20.87 23.50
C ALA A 251 13.96 -21.11 24.52
N LEU A 252 12.88 -20.35 24.42
CA LEU A 252 11.71 -20.51 25.28
C LEU A 252 10.93 -21.79 24.97
N GLY A 253 10.93 -22.23 23.71
CA GLY A 253 10.39 -23.51 23.27
C GLY A 253 11.16 -24.69 23.88
N GLU A 254 12.48 -24.59 24.02
CA GLU A 254 13.29 -25.58 24.75
C GLU A 254 12.91 -25.63 26.23
N VAL A 255 12.78 -24.47 26.88
CA VAL A 255 12.32 -24.35 28.27
C VAL A 255 10.94 -25.00 28.42
N PHE A 256 10.00 -24.71 27.53
CA PHE A 256 8.66 -25.30 27.58
C PHE A 256 8.69 -26.80 27.41
N ARG A 257 9.47 -27.31 26.44
CA ARG A 257 9.62 -28.74 26.21
C ARG A 257 10.14 -29.46 27.45
N ARG A 258 11.14 -28.90 28.14
CA ARG A 258 11.68 -29.48 29.37
C ARG A 258 10.77 -29.33 30.57
N ALA A 259 9.96 -28.29 30.63
CA ALA A 259 8.91 -28.12 31.62
C ALA A 259 7.63 -28.92 31.32
N GLY A 260 7.58 -29.72 30.24
CA GLY A 260 6.39 -30.49 29.86
C GLY A 260 5.21 -29.62 29.40
N ILE A 261 5.47 -28.38 28.98
CA ILE A 261 4.46 -27.43 28.53
C ILE A 261 4.27 -27.60 27.01
N VAL A 262 3.06 -27.97 26.59
CA VAL A 262 2.72 -28.18 25.18
C VAL A 262 1.88 -27.00 24.66
N ARG A 263 2.53 -25.89 24.34
CA ARG A 263 1.95 -24.72 23.65
C ARG A 263 3.06 -23.84 23.07
N SER A 264 2.71 -22.93 22.17
CA SER A 264 3.66 -21.92 21.68
C SER A 264 3.88 -20.79 22.70
N PRO A 265 5.07 -20.18 22.73
CA PRO A 265 5.34 -19.01 23.55
C PRO A 265 4.49 -17.79 23.16
N GLY A 266 3.82 -17.18 24.14
CA GLY A 266 3.10 -15.91 23.99
C GLY A 266 3.98 -14.71 24.35
N GLN A 267 3.47 -13.50 24.09
CA GLN A 267 4.23 -12.27 24.35
C GLN A 267 4.59 -12.08 25.84
N SER A 268 3.68 -12.45 26.76
CA SER A 268 3.95 -12.42 28.20
C SER A 268 5.04 -13.41 28.61
N ASP A 269 5.17 -14.55 27.91
CA ASP A 269 6.21 -15.54 28.21
C ASP A 269 7.58 -15.06 27.74
N ARG A 270 7.64 -14.43 26.55
CA ARG A 270 8.86 -13.78 26.03
C ARG A 270 9.35 -12.70 26.98
N ALA A 271 8.46 -11.81 27.42
CA ALA A 271 8.80 -10.75 28.36
C ALA A 271 9.36 -11.31 29.69
N ALA A 272 8.80 -12.44 30.18
CA ALA A 272 9.34 -13.11 31.36
C ALA A 272 10.73 -13.69 31.10
N TYR A 273 10.96 -14.33 29.96
CA TYR A 273 12.25 -14.91 29.59
C TYR A 273 13.34 -13.84 29.42
N THR A 274 13.06 -12.75 28.69
CA THR A 274 13.97 -11.60 28.55
C THR A 274 14.33 -11.01 29.91
N LYS A 275 13.35 -10.89 30.82
CA LYS A 275 13.61 -10.44 32.18
C LYS A 275 14.58 -11.37 32.93
N TRP A 276 14.40 -12.68 32.83
CA TRP A 276 15.28 -13.64 33.51
C TRP A 276 16.71 -13.60 32.97
N ARG A 277 16.85 -13.50 31.65
CA ARG A 277 18.14 -13.58 31.00
C ARG A 277 18.89 -12.26 31.07
N ASP A 278 18.24 -11.16 30.70
CA ASP A 278 18.92 -9.88 30.48
C ASP A 278 18.84 -8.96 31.70
N THR A 279 17.74 -8.98 32.46
CA THR A 279 17.62 -8.17 33.69
C THR A 279 18.21 -8.88 34.91
N TRP A 280 17.92 -10.17 35.08
CA TRP A 280 18.39 -10.96 36.22
C TRP A 280 19.75 -11.63 35.96
N GLY A 281 20.23 -11.65 34.72
CA GLY A 281 21.53 -12.23 34.38
C GLY A 281 21.61 -13.74 34.58
N MET A 282 20.49 -14.45 34.48
CA MET A 282 20.46 -15.90 34.66
C MET A 282 20.97 -16.63 33.42
N GLU A 283 21.88 -17.58 33.64
CA GLU A 283 22.43 -18.42 32.59
C GLU A 283 21.34 -19.32 31.95
N GLU A 284 21.43 -19.55 30.65
CA GLU A 284 20.48 -20.42 29.93
C GLU A 284 20.42 -21.84 30.53
N GLY A 285 21.56 -22.40 30.94
CA GLY A 285 21.63 -23.70 31.61
C GLY A 285 20.81 -23.76 32.91
N LEU A 286 20.78 -22.67 33.68
CA LEU A 286 19.96 -22.56 34.89
C LEU A 286 18.47 -22.58 34.56
N LEU A 287 18.06 -21.84 33.53
CA LEU A 287 16.66 -21.76 33.10
C LEU A 287 16.15 -23.12 32.65
N LEU A 288 16.95 -23.85 31.87
CA LEU A 288 16.63 -25.20 31.41
C LEU A 288 16.55 -26.21 32.56
N PHE A 289 17.47 -26.13 33.53
CA PHE A 289 17.42 -26.98 34.72
C PHE A 289 16.19 -26.69 35.59
N ALA A 290 15.85 -25.41 35.78
CA ALA A 290 14.64 -25.02 36.49
C ALA A 290 13.37 -25.50 35.76
N ALA A 291 13.39 -25.53 34.43
CA ALA A 291 12.31 -26.06 33.61
C ALA A 291 12.11 -27.57 33.84
N GLU A 292 13.19 -28.36 33.80
CA GLU A 292 13.15 -29.81 34.09
C GLU A 292 12.57 -30.10 35.48
N LEU A 293 12.91 -29.28 36.48
CA LEU A 293 12.34 -29.38 37.83
C LEU A 293 10.83 -29.14 37.88
N SER A 294 10.33 -28.36 36.94
CA SER A 294 8.93 -27.91 36.90
C SER A 294 8.03 -28.90 36.15
N ALA A 295 8.60 -29.85 35.42
CA ALA A 295 7.87 -30.78 34.52
C ALA A 295 6.81 -31.64 35.22
N GLY A 296 6.95 -31.90 36.52
CA GLY A 296 6.00 -32.69 37.31
C GLY A 296 4.95 -31.88 38.07
N ALA A 297 4.93 -30.54 37.94
CA ALA A 297 3.98 -29.70 38.67
C ALA A 297 2.63 -29.60 37.96
N ASN A 298 1.53 -29.40 38.71
CA ASN A 298 0.19 -29.17 38.13
C ASN A 298 0.12 -27.89 37.27
N GLN A 299 0.98 -26.91 37.56
CA GLN A 299 1.13 -25.67 36.78
C GLN A 299 2.63 -25.40 36.55
N PRO A 300 3.26 -26.08 35.57
CA PRO A 300 4.71 -26.03 35.37
C PRO A 300 5.24 -24.62 35.16
N TRP A 301 4.52 -23.79 34.40
CA TRP A 301 4.94 -22.41 34.13
C TRP A 301 4.95 -21.55 35.40
N GLN A 302 3.86 -21.56 36.18
CA GLN A 302 3.79 -20.77 37.42
C GLN A 302 4.79 -21.25 38.47
N PHE A 303 5.04 -22.56 38.52
CA PHE A 303 6.05 -23.14 39.41
C PHE A 303 7.46 -22.69 39.00
N LEU A 304 7.78 -22.73 37.70
CA LEU A 304 9.03 -22.24 37.14
C LEU A 304 9.27 -20.76 37.49
N GLN A 305 8.26 -19.90 37.28
CA GLN A 305 8.36 -18.47 37.60
C GLN A 305 8.68 -18.23 39.09
N LYS A 306 8.03 -18.98 39.99
CA LYS A 306 8.29 -18.90 41.45
C LYS A 306 9.67 -19.42 41.81
N LEU A 307 10.11 -20.52 41.19
CA LEU A 307 11.42 -21.12 41.41
C LEU A 307 12.54 -20.16 41.01
N LEU A 308 12.47 -19.59 39.81
CA LEU A 308 13.44 -18.60 39.33
C LEU A 308 13.42 -17.32 40.17
N SER A 309 12.25 -16.84 40.61
CA SER A 309 12.18 -15.71 41.53
C SER A 309 12.90 -15.98 42.86
N ASN A 310 12.80 -17.21 43.39
CA ASN A 310 13.50 -17.60 44.61
C ASN A 310 15.01 -17.73 44.40
N TYR A 311 15.46 -18.28 43.27
CA TYR A 311 16.89 -18.32 42.93
C TYR A 311 17.47 -16.92 42.78
N HIS A 312 16.75 -16.01 42.11
CA HIS A 312 17.17 -14.60 42.03
C HIS A 312 17.32 -13.96 43.42
N LYS A 313 16.33 -14.15 44.31
CA LYS A 313 16.41 -13.62 45.70
C LYS A 313 17.58 -14.18 46.49
N LYS A 314 18.04 -15.39 46.18
CA LYS A 314 19.19 -16.04 46.82
C LYS A 314 20.52 -15.77 46.11
N GLY A 315 20.51 -14.99 45.03
CA GLY A 315 21.71 -14.67 44.23
C GLY A 315 22.23 -15.86 43.41
N VAL A 316 21.37 -16.84 43.11
CA VAL A 316 21.73 -18.02 42.30
C VAL A 316 21.49 -17.71 40.84
N LEU A 317 22.58 -17.55 40.09
CA LEU A 317 22.57 -17.11 38.69
C LEU A 317 23.14 -18.16 37.71
N THR A 318 23.90 -19.14 38.22
CA THR A 318 24.56 -20.16 37.39
C THR A 318 24.00 -21.57 37.65
N LEU A 319 24.22 -22.48 36.68
CA LEU A 319 23.82 -23.89 36.78
C LEU A 319 24.42 -24.57 38.03
N GLU A 320 25.69 -24.30 38.31
CA GLU A 320 26.41 -24.93 39.41
C GLU A 320 25.85 -24.53 40.78
N GLN A 321 25.51 -23.25 40.95
CA GLN A 321 24.92 -22.72 42.17
C GLN A 321 23.55 -23.34 42.44
N ALA A 322 22.71 -23.50 41.41
CA ALA A 322 21.40 -24.14 41.58
C ALA A 322 21.49 -25.64 41.90
N ARG A 323 22.47 -26.35 41.30
CA ARG A 323 22.74 -27.75 41.65
C ARG A 323 23.24 -27.88 43.09
N ALA A 324 24.13 -26.99 43.54
CA ALA A 324 24.62 -26.97 44.90
C ALA A 324 23.50 -26.68 45.91
N GLU A 325 22.64 -25.70 45.63
CA GLU A 325 21.49 -25.37 46.48
C GLU A 325 20.49 -26.53 46.56
N ARG A 326 20.29 -27.27 45.46
CA ARG A 326 19.46 -28.47 45.49
C ARG A 326 20.08 -29.56 46.37
N ARG A 327 21.39 -29.80 46.25
CA ARG A 327 22.11 -30.78 47.09
C ARG A 327 21.92 -30.47 48.58
N THR A 328 22.02 -29.21 48.98
CA THR A 328 21.81 -28.78 50.37
C THR A 328 20.34 -28.91 50.79
N HIS A 329 19.37 -28.59 49.92
CA HIS A 329 17.94 -28.77 50.19
C HIS A 329 17.53 -30.26 50.30
N THR A 330 18.06 -31.18 49.48
CA THR A 330 17.80 -32.62 49.63
C THR A 330 18.46 -33.18 50.89
N ALA A 331 19.68 -32.75 51.22
CA ALA A 331 20.36 -33.15 52.46
C ALA A 331 19.59 -32.69 53.71
N ASN A 332 19.09 -31.45 53.73
CA ASN A 332 18.26 -30.94 54.84
C ASN A 332 16.88 -31.61 54.93
N ARG A 333 16.29 -32.04 53.81
CA ARG A 333 15.05 -32.82 53.81
C ARG A 333 15.25 -34.23 54.40
N GLN A 334 16.36 -34.89 54.08
CA GLN A 334 16.68 -36.22 54.62
C GLN A 334 17.04 -36.17 56.12
N SER A 335 17.74 -35.12 56.58
CA SER A 335 18.04 -34.92 58.00
C SER A 335 16.79 -34.55 58.82
N GLY A 336 15.90 -33.69 58.29
CA GLY A 336 14.63 -33.34 58.94
C GLY A 336 13.62 -34.48 58.99
N ALA A 337 13.57 -35.33 57.97
CA ALA A 337 12.75 -36.55 57.96
C ALA A 337 13.26 -37.59 58.96
N SER A 338 14.59 -37.72 59.13
CA SER A 338 15.17 -38.57 60.18
C SER A 338 14.87 -38.02 61.58
N ARG A 339 14.95 -36.70 61.78
CA ARG A 339 14.68 -36.06 63.08
C ARG A 339 13.21 -36.19 63.51
N LYS A 340 12.26 -36.03 62.58
CA LYS A 340 10.82 -36.30 62.84
C LYS A 340 10.51 -37.78 63.15
N LYS A 341 11.32 -38.71 62.66
CA LYS A 341 11.14 -40.15 62.91
C LYS A 341 11.65 -40.57 64.30
N LEU A 342 12.63 -39.85 64.87
CA LEU A 342 13.13 -40.06 66.23
C LEU A 342 12.21 -39.45 67.32
N ASP A 343 11.59 -38.29 67.07
CA ASP A 343 10.69 -37.65 68.04
C ASP A 343 9.37 -38.41 68.28
N GLY A 344 8.92 -39.24 67.33
CA GLY A 344 7.65 -39.98 67.43
C GLY A 344 7.68 -41.22 68.33
N LEU A 345 8.83 -41.56 68.93
CA LEU A 345 9.01 -42.76 69.77
C LEU A 345 9.14 -42.46 71.27
N ASN A 346 9.06 -41.19 71.68
CA ASN A 346 9.24 -40.79 73.07
C ASN A 346 7.92 -40.24 73.66
N TYR A 347 7.08 -41.14 74.14
CA TYR A 347 5.92 -40.79 74.97
C TYR A 347 6.08 -41.43 76.36
N ASP A 348 6.18 -40.60 77.39
CA ASP A 348 6.06 -41.02 78.79
C ASP A 348 4.62 -41.47 79.08
N GLN A 349 4.44 -42.72 79.51
CA GLN A 349 3.13 -43.23 79.90
C GLN A 349 2.71 -42.63 81.26
N ARG A 350 1.55 -41.97 81.28
CA ARG A 350 0.88 -41.49 82.51
C ARG A 350 -0.03 -42.60 83.06
N PRO A 351 -0.02 -42.91 84.37
CA PRO A 351 -0.82 -44.01 84.91
C PRO A 351 -2.31 -43.61 85.03
N PRO A 352 -3.24 -44.60 85.07
CA PRO A 352 -4.67 -44.34 85.00
C PRO A 352 -5.23 -43.95 86.38
N GLU A 353 -5.99 -42.86 86.44
CA GLU A 353 -6.83 -42.52 87.59
C GLU A 353 -8.28 -42.97 87.35
N GLN A 354 -8.83 -43.65 88.35
CA GLN A 354 -10.23 -44.07 88.49
C GLN A 354 -11.10 -42.91 89.02
N ASN A 355 -12.41 -43.04 88.76
CA ASN A 355 -13.55 -42.22 89.23
C ASN A 355 -13.96 -41.11 88.25
N GLY A 356 -15.24 -40.90 87.91
CA GLY A 356 -16.49 -41.47 88.40
C GLY A 356 -17.62 -40.95 87.52
N LEU A 357 -18.65 -41.77 87.39
CA LEU A 357 -19.91 -41.54 86.68
C LEU A 357 -20.69 -40.37 87.31
N ASP A 358 -21.36 -39.55 86.49
CA ASP A 358 -22.80 -39.23 86.60
C ASP A 358 -23.16 -38.13 85.57
N ARG A 359 -24.04 -38.44 84.61
CA ARG A 359 -25.48 -38.09 84.56
C ARG A 359 -25.73 -36.61 84.23
N ASP A 360 -26.37 -36.33 83.11
CA ASP A 360 -27.83 -36.21 83.09
C ASP A 360 -28.39 -36.15 81.66
N PHE A 361 -29.54 -36.80 81.53
CA PHE A 361 -30.45 -36.90 80.40
C PHE A 361 -31.57 -35.85 80.60
N ASP A 362 -32.38 -35.66 79.56
CA ASP A 362 -33.65 -34.89 79.50
C ASP A 362 -33.53 -33.38 79.20
N ASP A 363 -34.43 -32.72 78.47
CA ASP A 363 -35.49 -33.05 77.50
C ASP A 363 -36.06 -31.65 77.08
N LEU A 364 -36.90 -31.63 76.04
CA LEU A 364 -38.00 -30.68 75.75
C LEU A 364 -37.86 -29.60 74.66
N SER A 365 -38.65 -29.87 73.62
CA SER A 365 -39.62 -28.99 72.92
C SER A 365 -39.07 -27.89 72.01
N ALA A 366 -39.21 -28.00 70.69
CA ALA A 366 -40.42 -27.84 69.86
C ALA A 366 -40.88 -26.38 69.72
N SER A 367 -40.61 -25.79 68.55
CA SER A 367 -41.57 -25.17 67.62
C SER A 367 -40.87 -24.78 66.33
#